data_AF-A0A9X6XHB8-F1
#
_entry.id   AF-A0A9X6XHB8-F1
#
_cell.length_a   1.000
_cell.length_b   1.000
_cell.length_c   1.000
_cell.angle_alpha   90.00
_cell.angle_beta   90.00
_cell.angle_gamma   90.00
#
_symmetry.space_group_name_H-M   'P 1'
#
loop_
_entity.id
_entity.type
_entity.pdbx_description
1 polymer ?
#
loop_
_entity_poly.entity_id
_entity_poly.type
_entity_poly.pdbx_seq_one_letter_code
_entity_poly.pdbx_strand_id
1 'polypeptide(L)'
;MSYRIYNGTQLITTTSNKSYTVTGLKPNTSYQLAVTNYNGSRESSKTTINVKTRGIRLVIPVSLTVNSTITLNYQEYSLGLVPIGTEPAGMFGGGNKRNIQAKVISVASGKSTIELLDSSNEFSDNTQMNKLQDGSFAAFNGYRAIYFRQ
;
A
#
# COMPACT_ATOMS: atom_id res chain seq x y z
N MET A 1 11.98 -5.16 -34.37
CA MET A 1 12.04 -3.93 -33.54
C MET A 1 11.36 -4.24 -32.21
N SER A 2 11.96 -3.83 -31.11
CA SER A 2 11.43 -4.02 -29.75
C SER A 2 11.53 -2.72 -28.97
N TYR A 3 10.98 -2.73 -27.77
CA TYR A 3 10.95 -1.62 -26.85
C TYR A 3 11.63 -2.02 -25.56
N ARG A 4 12.50 -1.17 -25.04
CA ARG A 4 13.07 -1.34 -23.70
C ARG A 4 12.34 -0.42 -22.74
N ILE A 5 11.87 -1.01 -21.65
CA ILE A 5 11.05 -0.33 -20.63
C ILE A 5 11.92 -0.13 -19.39
N TYR A 6 11.92 1.08 -18.85
CA TYR A 6 12.76 1.47 -17.72
C TYR A 6 11.94 2.03 -16.56
N ASN A 7 12.49 1.90 -15.36
CA ASN A 7 12.17 2.70 -14.19
C ASN A 7 13.42 3.50 -13.79
N GLY A 8 13.41 4.80 -14.03
CA GLY A 8 14.60 5.64 -13.99
C GLY A 8 15.65 5.14 -14.99
N THR A 9 16.80 4.70 -14.48
CA THR A 9 17.89 4.12 -15.27
C THR A 9 17.83 2.60 -15.37
N GLN A 10 17.03 1.93 -14.53
CA GLN A 10 16.94 0.47 -14.48
C GLN A 10 16.09 -0.07 -15.64
N LEU A 11 16.66 -0.95 -16.45
CA LEU A 11 15.91 -1.72 -17.45
C LEU A 11 15.02 -2.73 -16.74
N ILE A 12 13.70 -2.61 -16.91
CA ILE A 12 12.71 -3.58 -16.43
C ILE A 12 12.65 -4.76 -17.40
N THR A 13 12.49 -4.48 -18.69
CA THR A 13 12.32 -5.52 -19.71
C THR A 13 12.57 -5.02 -21.14
N THR A 14 12.70 -5.96 -22.07
CA THR A 14 12.61 -5.73 -23.51
C THR A 14 11.41 -6.48 -24.06
N THR A 15 10.53 -5.81 -24.80
CA THR A 15 9.30 -6.40 -25.35
C THR A 15 9.06 -5.98 -26.80
N SER A 16 8.48 -6.84 -27.62
CA SER A 16 7.98 -6.46 -28.96
C SER A 16 6.55 -5.90 -28.91
N ASN A 17 5.85 -6.07 -27.79
CA ASN A 17 4.48 -5.57 -27.62
C ASN A 17 4.47 -4.04 -27.47
N LYS A 18 3.42 -3.41 -27.99
CA LYS A 18 3.20 -1.96 -27.86
C LYS A 18 2.55 -1.55 -26.52
N SER A 19 2.37 -2.51 -25.62
CA SER A 19 1.82 -2.32 -24.28
C SER A 19 2.60 -3.16 -23.28
N TYR A 20 2.82 -2.63 -22.08
CA TYR A 20 3.47 -3.32 -21.00
C TYR A 20 2.90 -2.88 -19.64
N THR A 21 2.58 -3.85 -18.79
CA THR A 21 2.14 -3.62 -17.41
C THR A 21 3.33 -3.71 -16.48
N VAL A 22 3.71 -2.59 -15.86
CA VAL A 22 4.74 -2.58 -14.81
C VAL A 22 4.11 -3.10 -13.51
N THR A 23 4.64 -4.18 -12.96
CA THR A 23 4.17 -4.81 -11.72
C THR A 23 5.17 -4.60 -10.57
N GLY A 24 4.80 -4.99 -9.35
CA GLY A 24 5.68 -4.89 -8.17
C GLY A 24 5.90 -3.46 -7.68
N LEU A 25 5.07 -2.50 -8.10
CA LEU A 25 5.14 -1.12 -7.64
C LEU A 25 4.66 -1.00 -6.19
N LYS A 26 5.32 -0.14 -5.42
CA LYS A 26 4.96 0.18 -4.04
C LYS A 26 3.85 1.24 -4.01
N PRO A 27 2.97 1.21 -2.99
CA PRO A 27 1.96 2.25 -2.78
C PRO A 27 2.58 3.63 -2.55
N ASN A 28 1.83 4.69 -2.90
CA ASN A 28 2.17 6.10 -2.69
C ASN A 28 3.61 6.49 -3.11
N THR A 29 4.11 5.84 -4.16
CA THR A 29 5.50 5.97 -4.62
C THR A 29 5.53 6.58 -6.02
N SER A 30 6.39 7.57 -6.21
CA SER A 30 6.61 8.20 -7.51
C SER A 30 7.62 7.38 -8.32
N TYR A 31 7.30 7.15 -9.59
CA TYR A 31 8.11 6.44 -10.55
C TYR A 31 8.32 7.28 -11.81
N GLN A 32 9.52 7.22 -12.36
CA GLN A 32 9.81 7.75 -13.68
C GLN A 32 9.91 6.57 -14.64
N LEU A 33 8.86 6.34 -15.42
CA LEU A 33 8.86 5.26 -16.39
C LEU A 33 9.37 5.79 -17.73
N ALA A 34 10.15 4.98 -18.43
CA ALA A 34 10.66 5.36 -19.75
C ALA A 34 10.57 4.23 -20.76
N VAL A 35 10.49 4.60 -22.03
CA VAL A 35 10.53 3.68 -23.16
C VAL A 35 11.55 4.16 -24.21
N THR A 36 12.29 3.23 -24.78
CA THR A 36 13.13 3.44 -25.98
C THR A 36 12.70 2.47 -27.07
N ASN A 37 12.92 2.84 -28.33
CA ASN A 37 12.94 1.88 -29.43
C ASN A 37 14.32 1.21 -29.45
N TYR A 38 14.32 -0.12 -29.61
CA TYR A 38 15.51 -0.94 -29.73
C TYR A 38 15.44 -1.78 -31.00
N ASN A 39 16.47 -1.69 -31.85
CA ASN A 39 16.55 -2.46 -33.08
C ASN A 39 17.41 -3.74 -32.96
N GLY A 40 17.95 -4.04 -31.78
CA GLY A 40 18.88 -5.15 -31.56
C GLY A 40 20.34 -4.74 -31.43
N SER A 41 20.70 -3.51 -31.80
CA SER A 41 22.07 -2.99 -31.67
C SER A 41 22.14 -1.54 -31.20
N ARG A 42 21.11 -0.74 -31.45
CA ARG A 42 21.01 0.67 -31.08
C ARG A 42 19.70 0.97 -30.39
N GLU A 43 19.76 1.95 -29.50
CA GLU A 43 18.61 2.48 -28.77
C GLU A 43 18.35 3.94 -29.16
N SER A 44 17.08 4.32 -29.22
CA SER A 44 16.68 5.73 -29.33
C SER A 44 16.86 6.48 -28.01
N SER A 45 16.69 7.81 -28.05
CA SER A 45 16.46 8.60 -26.84
C SER A 45 15.24 8.09 -26.06
N LYS A 46 15.28 8.25 -24.73
CA LYS A 46 14.19 7.88 -23.83
C LYS A 46 13.02 8.85 -23.98
N THR A 47 11.81 8.32 -24.12
CA THR A 47 10.57 9.05 -23.81
C THR A 47 10.17 8.71 -22.37
N THR A 48 9.87 9.71 -21.55
CA THR A 48 9.65 9.53 -20.10
C THR A 48 8.28 10.03 -19.66
N ILE A 49 7.71 9.39 -18.64
CA ILE A 49 6.54 9.86 -17.91
C ILE A 49 6.80 9.73 -16.40
N ASN A 50 6.25 10.64 -15.62
CA ASN A 50 6.23 10.54 -14.17
C ASN A 50 4.83 10.11 -13.72
N VAL A 51 4.76 9.07 -12.90
CA VAL A 51 3.52 8.55 -12.34
C VAL A 51 3.68 8.34 -10.85
N LYS A 52 2.62 8.60 -10.08
CA LYS A 52 2.57 8.31 -8.65
C LYS A 52 1.47 7.28 -8.39
N THR A 53 1.82 6.18 -7.75
CA THR A 53 0.82 5.19 -7.32
C THR A 53 -0.02 5.75 -6.17
N ARG A 54 -1.25 5.25 -6.03
CA ARG A 54 -2.10 5.55 -4.87
C ARG A 54 -1.59 4.84 -3.61
N GLY A 55 -2.02 5.30 -2.45
CA GLY A 55 -1.83 4.55 -1.20
C GLY A 55 -2.72 3.30 -1.15
N ILE A 56 -2.44 2.41 -0.19
CA ILE A 56 -3.33 1.28 0.11
C ILE A 56 -4.66 1.81 0.62
N ARG A 57 -5.76 1.19 0.20
CA ARG A 57 -7.09 1.48 0.71
C ARG A 57 -7.53 0.46 1.73
N LEU A 58 -8.15 0.94 2.80
CA LEU A 58 -8.82 0.10 3.79
C LEU A 58 -10.30 0.48 3.84
N VAL A 59 -11.14 -0.47 4.24
CA VAL A 59 -12.58 -0.25 4.40
C VAL A 59 -12.96 -0.42 5.86
N ILE A 60 -13.47 0.65 6.47
CA ILE A 60 -13.88 0.68 7.87
C ILE A 60 -15.40 0.62 7.93
N PRO A 61 -16.01 -0.30 8.71
CA PRO A 61 -17.47 -0.41 8.83
C PRO A 61 -18.06 0.66 9.76
N VAL A 62 -17.78 1.92 9.45
CA VAL A 62 -18.37 3.12 10.06
C VAL A 62 -18.38 4.26 9.04
N SER A 63 -19.37 5.14 9.11
CA SER A 63 -19.43 6.36 8.30
C SER A 63 -18.56 7.46 8.92
N LEU A 64 -17.56 7.92 8.18
CA LEU A 64 -16.69 9.05 8.52
C LEU A 64 -17.00 10.25 7.62
N THR A 65 -16.45 11.42 7.94
CA THR A 65 -16.61 12.60 7.08
C THR A 65 -15.71 12.46 5.85
N VAL A 66 -16.28 12.49 4.64
CA VAL A 66 -15.49 12.44 3.39
C VAL A 66 -14.51 13.63 3.34
N ASN A 67 -13.31 13.41 2.81
CA ASN A 67 -12.20 14.37 2.77
C ASN A 67 -11.54 14.71 4.11
N SER A 68 -11.97 14.13 5.23
CA SER A 68 -11.21 14.25 6.48
C SER A 68 -9.93 13.39 6.45
N THR A 69 -8.98 13.78 7.29
CA THR A 69 -7.80 12.96 7.61
C THR A 69 -8.01 12.30 8.97
N ILE A 70 -7.76 11.00 9.04
CA ILE A 70 -7.81 10.22 10.27
C ILE A 70 -6.44 9.62 10.57
N THR A 71 -6.24 9.20 11.83
CA THR A 71 -5.03 8.53 12.28
C THR A 71 -5.35 7.07 12.61
N LEU A 72 -4.56 6.17 12.04
CA LEU A 72 -4.54 4.74 12.34
C LEU A 72 -3.33 4.43 13.19
N ASN A 73 -3.45 3.44 14.06
CA ASN A 73 -2.35 2.92 14.86
C ASN A 73 -1.94 1.58 14.29
N TYR A 74 -0.74 1.49 13.72
CA TYR A 74 -0.15 0.23 13.29
C TYR A 74 0.71 -0.34 14.41
N GLN A 75 0.69 -1.66 14.57
CA GLN A 75 1.62 -2.38 15.44
C GLN A 75 1.79 -3.84 14.99
N GLU A 76 2.93 -4.42 15.34
CA GLU A 76 3.25 -5.83 15.14
C GLU A 76 3.15 -6.60 16.46
N TYR A 77 2.88 -7.90 16.40
CA TYR A 77 2.79 -8.82 17.54
C TYR A 77 1.81 -8.37 18.64
N SER A 78 0.64 -7.87 18.21
CA SER A 78 -0.45 -7.63 19.17
C SER A 78 -0.84 -8.92 19.88
N LEU A 79 -1.30 -8.81 21.12
CA LEU A 79 -1.72 -9.98 21.90
C LEU A 79 -2.74 -10.81 21.11
N GLY A 80 -2.50 -12.12 21.04
CA GLY A 80 -3.38 -13.08 20.36
C GLY A 80 -3.12 -13.25 18.85
N LEU A 81 -2.16 -12.53 18.24
CA LEU A 81 -1.82 -12.73 16.82
C LEU A 81 -0.84 -13.87 16.57
N VAL A 82 -0.08 -14.27 17.58
CA VAL A 82 0.82 -15.42 17.56
C VAL A 82 0.68 -16.19 18.88
N PRO A 83 1.08 -17.48 18.93
CA PRO A 83 1.11 -18.22 20.19
C PRO A 83 1.99 -17.53 21.24
N ILE A 84 1.53 -17.51 22.49
CA ILE A 84 2.26 -16.84 23.57
C ILE A 84 3.69 -17.38 23.72
N GLY A 85 4.66 -16.48 23.80
CA GLY A 85 6.08 -16.81 23.92
C GLY A 85 6.76 -17.13 22.58
N THR A 86 6.04 -17.05 21.45
CA THR A 86 6.64 -17.15 20.10
C THR A 86 6.96 -15.79 19.49
N GLU A 87 6.56 -14.70 20.16
CA GLU A 87 6.97 -13.36 19.82
C GLU A 87 8.50 -13.20 19.91
N PRO A 88 9.13 -12.38 19.05
CA PRO A 88 10.51 -11.98 19.24
C PRO A 88 10.74 -11.30 20.60
N ALA A 89 11.97 -11.34 21.08
CA ALA A 89 12.34 -10.68 22.34
C ALA A 89 11.94 -9.19 22.32
N GLY A 90 11.23 -8.75 23.37
CA GLY A 90 10.72 -7.38 23.49
C GLY A 90 9.42 -7.09 22.74
N MET A 91 8.81 -8.06 22.07
CA MET A 91 7.57 -7.88 21.30
C MET A 91 6.30 -8.38 22.02
N PHE A 92 6.40 -8.89 23.25
CA PHE A 92 5.22 -9.29 24.03
C PHE A 92 4.33 -8.07 24.32
N GLY A 93 3.05 -8.12 23.92
CA GLY A 93 2.15 -6.98 23.99
C GLY A 93 2.25 -5.99 22.80
N GLY A 94 3.11 -6.30 21.84
CA GLY A 94 3.24 -5.62 20.56
C GLY A 94 4.37 -4.59 20.49
N GLY A 95 4.94 -4.43 19.30
CA GLY A 95 6.03 -3.52 18.98
C GLY A 95 5.91 -2.93 17.58
N ASN A 96 6.98 -2.26 17.11
CA ASN A 96 7.02 -1.58 15.81
C ASN A 96 5.82 -0.64 15.58
N LYS A 97 5.43 0.08 16.64
CA LYS A 97 4.22 0.92 16.66
C LYS A 97 4.44 2.18 15.84
N ARG A 98 3.47 2.55 15.00
CA ARG A 98 3.50 3.81 14.26
C ARG A 98 2.10 4.33 13.98
N ASN A 99 1.99 5.66 13.92
CA ASN A 99 0.78 6.32 13.46
C ASN A 99 0.82 6.45 11.94
N ILE A 100 -0.28 6.09 11.29
CA ILE A 100 -0.45 6.20 9.84
C ILE A 100 -1.63 7.12 9.58
N GLN A 101 -1.40 8.21 8.84
CA GLN A 101 -2.48 9.08 8.40
C GLN A 101 -3.19 8.49 7.19
N ALA A 102 -4.51 8.61 7.13
CA ALA A 102 -5.31 8.19 5.99
C ALA A 102 -6.35 9.26 5.64
N LYS A 103 -6.64 9.43 4.35
CA LYS A 103 -7.72 10.30 3.88
C LYS A 103 -8.98 9.50 3.65
N VAL A 104 -10.13 9.98 4.13
CA VAL A 104 -11.44 9.39 3.80
C VAL A 104 -11.81 9.74 2.36
N ILE A 105 -11.88 8.75 1.48
CA ILE A 105 -12.10 8.91 0.04
C ILE A 105 -13.59 8.84 -0.31
N SER A 106 -14.32 7.92 0.32
CA SER A 106 -15.74 7.72 0.04
C SER A 106 -16.44 7.06 1.22
N VAL A 107 -17.76 7.27 1.31
CA VAL A 107 -18.63 6.57 2.25
C VAL A 107 -19.82 6.00 1.49
N ALA A 108 -20.09 4.72 1.68
CA ALA A 108 -21.23 4.03 1.08
C ALA A 108 -21.75 2.96 2.04
N SER A 109 -23.07 2.87 2.19
CA SER A 109 -23.73 1.83 2.98
C SER A 109 -23.18 1.65 4.40
N GLY A 110 -22.89 2.76 5.09
CA GLY A 110 -22.34 2.73 6.46
C GLY A 110 -20.85 2.37 6.56
N LYS A 111 -20.14 2.26 5.43
CA LYS A 111 -18.71 1.95 5.38
C LYS A 111 -17.91 3.08 4.76
N SER A 112 -16.74 3.38 5.32
CA SER A 112 -15.79 4.35 4.80
C SER A 112 -14.63 3.66 4.10
N THR A 113 -14.33 4.08 2.88
CA THR A 113 -13.06 3.74 2.21
C THR A 113 -12.06 4.84 2.50
N ILE A 114 -10.93 4.46 3.07
CA ILE A 114 -9.83 5.35 3.40
C ILE A 114 -8.61 5.00 2.55
N GLU A 115 -7.75 5.97 2.23
CA GLU A 115 -6.48 5.76 1.53
C GLU A 115 -5.32 6.20 2.43
N LEU A 116 -4.38 5.29 2.68
CA LEU A 116 -3.19 5.58 3.48
C LEU A 116 -2.33 6.64 2.79
N LEU A 117 -1.83 7.61 3.56
CA LEU A 117 -1.04 8.73 3.05
C LEU A 117 0.47 8.47 3.13
N ASP A 118 0.89 7.27 3.52
CA ASP A 118 2.27 6.79 3.51
C ASP A 118 2.48 5.70 2.45
N SER A 119 3.67 5.11 2.41
CA SER A 119 4.03 4.01 1.48
C SER A 119 3.84 2.63 2.11
N SER A 120 2.98 2.49 3.13
CA SER A 120 2.70 1.20 3.77
C SER A 120 2.20 0.19 2.74
N ASN A 121 2.69 -1.04 2.85
CA ASN A 121 2.38 -2.16 1.97
C ASN A 121 2.12 -3.47 2.74
N GLU A 122 1.92 -3.37 4.04
CA GLU A 122 1.71 -4.48 4.96
C GLU A 122 0.31 -5.07 4.86
N PHE A 123 -0.63 -4.37 4.22
CA PHE A 123 -1.99 -4.80 3.98
C PHE A 123 -2.30 -4.77 2.48
N SER A 124 -3.14 -5.69 2.04
CA SER A 124 -3.63 -5.71 0.66
C SER A 124 -4.59 -4.55 0.41
N ASP A 125 -4.72 -4.14 -0.85
CA ASP A 125 -5.66 -3.09 -1.22
C ASP A 125 -7.11 -3.55 -0.96
N ASN A 126 -7.93 -2.62 -0.45
CA ASN A 126 -9.31 -2.84 -0.03
C ASN A 126 -9.51 -3.84 1.13
N THR A 127 -8.49 -4.04 1.98
CA THR A 127 -8.64 -4.83 3.21
C THR A 127 -9.78 -4.28 4.07
N GLN A 128 -10.66 -5.18 4.51
CA GLN A 128 -11.78 -4.86 5.38
C GLN A 128 -11.33 -4.85 6.84
N MET A 129 -11.67 -3.81 7.58
CA MET A 129 -11.50 -3.75 9.03
C MET A 129 -12.73 -4.35 9.72
N ASN A 130 -12.52 -5.01 10.84
CA ASN A 130 -13.57 -5.56 11.69
C ASN A 130 -13.75 -4.68 12.92
N LYS A 131 -15.00 -4.51 13.35
CA LYS A 131 -15.29 -3.86 14.64
C LYS A 131 -14.92 -4.82 15.77
N LEU A 132 -14.15 -4.35 16.74
CA LEU A 132 -13.72 -5.07 17.93
C LEU A 132 -14.68 -4.82 19.10
N GLN A 133 -14.56 -5.64 20.15
CA GLN A 133 -15.40 -5.55 21.35
C GLN A 133 -15.27 -4.22 22.10
N ASP A 134 -14.08 -3.59 22.03
CA ASP A 134 -13.81 -2.29 22.65
C ASP A 134 -14.32 -1.09 21.83
N GLY A 135 -15.04 -1.36 20.73
CA GLY A 135 -15.58 -0.36 19.81
C GLY A 135 -14.60 0.17 18.77
N SER A 136 -13.31 -0.20 18.85
CA SER A 136 -12.33 0.11 17.81
C SER A 136 -12.54 -0.75 16.56
N PHE A 137 -11.82 -0.44 15.50
CA PHE A 137 -11.80 -1.23 14.27
C PHE A 137 -10.39 -1.70 14.00
N ALA A 138 -10.21 -2.93 13.51
CA ALA A 138 -8.89 -3.45 13.19
C ALA A 138 -8.89 -4.33 11.94
N ALA A 139 -7.76 -4.32 11.24
CA ALA A 139 -7.41 -5.34 10.26
C ALA A 139 -6.11 -6.03 10.67
N PHE A 140 -5.99 -7.31 10.31
CA PHE A 140 -4.88 -8.17 10.69
C PHE A 140 -4.26 -8.82 9.45
N ASN A 141 -2.94 -8.92 9.42
CA ASN A 141 -2.20 -9.66 8.40
C ASN A 141 -1.01 -10.37 9.05
N GLY A 142 -1.19 -11.65 9.39
CA GLY A 142 -0.24 -12.40 10.22
C GLY A 142 -0.05 -11.72 11.57
N TYR A 143 1.20 -11.43 11.94
CA TYR A 143 1.53 -10.73 13.18
C TYR A 143 1.29 -9.21 13.12
N ARG A 144 0.83 -8.66 11.99
CA ARG A 144 0.64 -7.22 11.82
C ARG A 144 -0.82 -6.83 12.06
N ALA A 145 -1.01 -5.68 12.69
CA ALA A 145 -2.33 -5.12 12.93
C ALA A 145 -2.35 -3.62 12.67
N ILE A 146 -3.49 -3.14 12.18
CA ILE A 146 -3.78 -1.72 12.04
C ILE A 146 -5.13 -1.43 12.66
N TYR A 147 -5.17 -0.43 13.52
CA TYR A 147 -6.31 -0.08 14.36
C TYR A 147 -6.80 1.33 14.05
N PHE A 148 -8.11 1.51 14.09
CA PHE A 148 -8.78 2.78 14.07
C PHE A 148 -9.65 2.92 15.32
N ARG A 149 -9.52 4.02 16.04
CA ARG A 149 -10.43 4.40 17.12
C ARG A 149 -11.03 5.74 16.74
N GLN A 150 -12.35 5.82 16.78
CA GLN A 150 -13.11 7.04 16.52
C GLN A 150 -12.94 8.04 17.67
#